data_AF-A0A962CKR6-F1
#
_entry.id   AF-A0A962CKR6-F1
#
_cell.length_a   1.000
_cell.length_b   1.000
_cell.length_c   1.000
_cell.angle_alpha   90.00
_cell.angle_beta   90.00
_cell.angle_gamma   90.00
#
_symmetry.space_group_name_H-M   'P 1'
#
loop_
_entity.id
_entity.type
_entity.pdbx_description
1 polymer ?
#
loop_
_entity_poly.entity_id
_entity_poly.type
_entity_poly.pdbx_seq_one_letter_code
_entity_poly.pdbx_strand_id
1 'polypeptide(L)'
;LLISSPDKRTYSEIAGFRNEFHVRELYREELLELLGRHFPHVRLYAQKLLFQSALWSLDGGGQGSLLQTASVDGSGVEAGLAYAPLYYVAVCSRQPLPAGLPATAWFGDKEEAVYTHYNGEVRKNMNAGARIAELEAEIERLRQSTASRPPSRWLRWLRR
;
A
#
# COMPACT_ATOMS: atom_id res chain seq x y z
N LEU A 1 -8.97 -26.86 -6.76
CA LEU A 1 -7.72 -26.07 -6.77
C LEU A 1 -8.03 -24.72 -6.16
N LEU A 2 -7.17 -24.24 -5.24
CA LEU A 2 -7.15 -22.86 -4.79
C LEU A 2 -5.81 -22.29 -5.20
N ILE A 3 -5.81 -21.16 -5.91
CA ILE A 3 -4.57 -20.51 -6.38
C ILE A 3 -4.66 -19.01 -6.18
N SER A 4 -3.53 -18.40 -5.82
CA SER A 4 -3.34 -16.95 -5.81
C SER A 4 -2.39 -16.55 -6.94
N SER A 5 -2.70 -15.47 -7.64
CA SER A 5 -1.85 -14.89 -8.69
C SER A 5 -1.89 -13.37 -8.58
N PRO A 6 -0.75 -12.66 -8.69
CA PRO A 6 -0.77 -11.21 -8.85
C PRO A 6 -1.47 -10.83 -10.15
N ASP A 7 -2.08 -9.65 -10.18
CA ASP A 7 -2.52 -9.01 -11.43
C ASP A 7 -1.33 -8.27 -12.05
N LYS A 8 -0.88 -8.68 -13.24
CA LYS A 8 0.30 -8.08 -13.90
C LYS A 8 0.19 -6.57 -14.06
N ARG A 9 -1.00 -6.06 -14.42
CA ARG A 9 -1.23 -4.62 -14.62
C ARG A 9 -0.99 -3.86 -13.32
N THR A 10 -1.60 -4.29 -12.23
CA THR A 10 -1.52 -3.55 -10.96
C THR A 10 -0.21 -3.79 -10.23
N TYR A 11 0.26 -5.05 -10.19
CA TYR A 11 1.45 -5.46 -9.43
C TYR A 11 2.75 -5.01 -10.09
N SER A 12 2.86 -5.06 -11.41
CA SER A 12 4.15 -4.89 -12.08
C SER A 12 4.25 -3.61 -12.89
N GLU A 13 3.21 -3.28 -13.63
CA GLU A 13 3.22 -2.10 -14.50
C GLU A 13 2.97 -0.82 -13.69
N ILE A 14 1.92 -0.81 -12.87
CA ILE A 14 1.56 0.37 -12.08
C ILE A 14 2.50 0.54 -10.88
N ALA A 15 2.72 -0.52 -10.09
CA ALA A 15 3.58 -0.41 -8.91
C ALA A 15 5.09 -0.43 -9.23
N GLY A 16 5.47 -0.75 -10.48
CA GLY A 16 6.88 -0.81 -10.91
C GLY A 16 7.68 -1.93 -10.24
N PHE A 17 7.01 -2.90 -9.63
CA PHE A 17 7.66 -4.00 -8.93
C PHE A 17 7.89 -5.18 -9.87
N ARG A 18 9.11 -5.74 -9.88
CA ARG A 18 9.40 -7.01 -10.55
C ARG A 18 9.86 -7.99 -9.51
N ASN A 19 9.03 -9.00 -9.25
CA ASN A 19 9.41 -10.10 -8.38
C ASN A 19 10.28 -11.09 -9.16
N GLU A 20 11.53 -11.28 -8.74
CA GLU A 20 12.46 -12.21 -9.41
C GLU A 20 12.00 -13.68 -9.36
N PHE A 21 11.13 -14.03 -8.42
CA PHE A 21 10.58 -15.38 -8.29
C PHE A 21 9.35 -15.61 -9.19
N HIS A 22 8.78 -14.56 -9.79
CA HIS A 22 7.67 -14.70 -10.73
C HIS A 22 8.19 -14.96 -12.14
N VAL A 23 8.14 -16.22 -12.57
CA VAL A 23 8.51 -16.62 -13.94
C VAL A 23 7.60 -15.95 -14.97
N ARG A 24 6.30 -15.84 -14.67
CA ARG A 24 5.31 -15.11 -15.45
C ARG A 24 4.22 -14.54 -14.53
N GLU A 25 3.74 -13.37 -14.92
CA GLU A 25 2.59 -12.72 -14.32
C GLU A 25 1.55 -12.58 -15.43
N LEU A 26 0.30 -12.89 -15.12
CA LEU A 26 -0.78 -12.91 -16.09
C LEU A 26 -1.71 -11.72 -15.83
N TYR A 27 -2.32 -11.20 -16.89
CA TYR A 27 -3.50 -10.38 -16.74
C TYR A 27 -4.69 -11.25 -16.34
N ARG A 28 -5.72 -10.62 -15.78
CA ARG A 28 -6.96 -11.29 -15.35
C ARG A 28 -7.53 -12.24 -16.40
N GLU A 29 -7.63 -11.77 -17.64
CA GLU A 29 -8.25 -12.52 -18.74
C GLU A 29 -7.41 -13.75 -19.11
N GLU A 30 -6.07 -13.61 -19.13
CA GLU A 30 -5.14 -14.71 -19.40
C GLU A 30 -5.20 -15.77 -18.28
N LEU A 31 -5.31 -15.34 -17.01
CA LEU A 31 -5.47 -16.24 -15.87
C LEU A 31 -6.78 -17.03 -15.99
N LEU A 32 -7.89 -16.36 -16.31
CA LEU A 32 -9.18 -17.01 -16.48
C LEU A 32 -9.19 -17.97 -17.67
N GLU A 33 -8.56 -17.60 -18.78
CA GLU A 33 -8.44 -18.46 -19.95
C GLU A 33 -7.64 -19.73 -19.61
N LEU A 34 -6.50 -19.59 -18.93
CA LEU A 34 -5.68 -20.70 -18.49
C LEU A 34 -6.46 -21.65 -17.57
N LEU A 35 -7.11 -21.11 -16.54
CA LEU A 35 -7.86 -21.91 -15.58
C LEU A 35 -9.09 -22.58 -16.22
N GLY A 36 -9.78 -21.87 -17.11
CA GLY A 36 -10.98 -22.36 -17.81
C GLY A 36 -10.72 -23.57 -18.69
N ARG A 37 -9.49 -23.73 -19.23
CA ARG A 37 -9.08 -24.93 -19.99
C ARG A 37 -9.06 -26.21 -19.13
N HIS A 38 -8.88 -26.08 -17.82
CA HIS A 38 -8.72 -27.21 -16.90
C HIS A 38 -9.92 -27.41 -15.97
N PHE A 39 -10.65 -26.34 -15.65
CA PHE A 39 -11.74 -26.32 -14.68
C PHE A 39 -13.00 -25.67 -15.26
N PRO A 40 -14.11 -26.44 -15.42
CA PRO A 40 -15.39 -25.90 -15.88
C PRO A 40 -16.06 -24.94 -14.89
N HIS A 41 -15.66 -24.95 -13.61
CA HIS A 41 -16.19 -24.04 -12.60
C HIS A 41 -15.05 -23.26 -11.96
N VAL A 42 -15.06 -21.93 -12.13
CA VAL A 42 -14.08 -21.00 -11.57
C VAL A 42 -14.82 -19.84 -10.92
N ARG A 43 -14.48 -19.53 -9.66
CA ARG A 43 -14.87 -18.29 -9.00
C ARG A 43 -13.61 -17.50 -8.67
N LEU A 44 -13.56 -16.26 -9.16
CA LEU A 44 -12.43 -15.36 -8.98
C LEU A 44 -12.74 -14.32 -7.90
N TYR A 45 -11.82 -14.15 -6.96
CA TYR A 45 -11.84 -13.12 -5.93
C TYR A 45 -10.72 -12.13 -6.15
N ALA A 46 -10.99 -10.84 -5.93
CA ALA A 46 -9.95 -9.83 -5.83
C ALA A 46 -9.44 -9.77 -4.38
N GLN A 47 -8.13 -9.60 -4.21
CA GLN A 47 -7.49 -9.41 -2.92
C GLN A 47 -6.54 -8.21 -3.00
N LYS A 48 -6.65 -7.34 -2.00
CA LYS A 48 -5.77 -6.19 -1.80
C LYS A 48 -5.73 -5.85 -0.31
N LEU A 49 -4.54 -5.57 0.23
CA LEU A 49 -4.43 -4.97 1.55
C LEU A 49 -4.86 -3.51 1.44
N LEU A 50 -5.87 -3.15 2.23
CA LEU A 50 -6.52 -1.85 2.20
C LEU A 50 -6.59 -1.30 3.62
N PHE A 51 -6.47 0.02 3.75
CA PHE A 51 -6.93 0.73 4.94
C PHE A 51 -8.42 1.03 4.75
N GLN A 52 -9.28 0.26 5.42
CA GLN A 52 -10.73 0.46 5.42
C GLN A 52 -11.22 0.76 6.84
N SER A 53 -12.28 1.54 6.94
CA SER A 53 -13.01 1.72 8.19
C SER A 53 -13.98 0.57 8.37
N ALA A 54 -13.94 -0.07 9.54
CA ALA A 54 -14.89 -1.10 9.92
C ALA A 54 -15.84 -0.55 10.99
N LEU A 55 -17.14 -0.70 10.77
CA LEU A 55 -18.19 -0.37 11.74
C LEU A 55 -19.01 -1.62 12.00
N TRP A 56 -19.32 -1.90 13.27
CA TRP A 56 -20.16 -3.02 13.68
C TRP A 56 -21.07 -2.60 14.82
N SER A 57 -22.24 -3.23 14.89
CA SER A 57 -23.20 -2.96 15.96
C SER A 57 -22.75 -3.62 17.26
N LEU A 58 -22.70 -2.85 18.35
CA LEU A 58 -22.30 -3.36 19.67
C LEU A 58 -23.45 -4.08 20.40
N ASP A 59 -24.69 -3.79 20.02
CA ASP A 59 -25.89 -4.43 20.53
C ASP A 59 -26.25 -5.72 19.75
N GLY A 60 -25.48 -6.07 18.71
CA GLY A 60 -25.76 -7.20 17.83
C GLY A 60 -26.96 -6.99 16.90
N GLY A 61 -27.51 -5.78 16.84
CA GLY A 61 -28.59 -5.41 15.93
C GLY A 61 -28.12 -5.16 14.49
N GLY A 62 -29.08 -5.10 13.58
CA GLY A 62 -28.85 -4.88 12.14
C GLY A 62 -28.74 -6.17 11.33
N GLN A 63 -29.06 -6.09 10.04
CA GLN A 63 -28.92 -7.20 9.09
C GLN A 63 -28.15 -6.74 7.85
N GLY A 64 -27.37 -7.67 7.28
CA GLY A 64 -26.63 -7.46 6.05
C GLY A 64 -25.25 -6.84 6.25
N SER A 65 -24.64 -6.45 5.13
CA SER A 65 -23.34 -5.78 5.06
C SER A 65 -23.42 -4.65 4.06
N LEU A 66 -22.85 -3.50 4.41
CA LEU A 66 -22.68 -2.37 3.50
C LEU A 66 -21.20 -2.25 3.11
N LEU A 67 -20.93 -2.25 1.81
CA LEU A 67 -19.59 -2.04 1.25
C LEU A 67 -19.64 -0.76 0.44
N GLN A 68 -18.79 0.20 0.76
CA GLN A 68 -18.70 1.46 0.05
C GLN A 68 -17.25 1.92 -0.06
N THR A 69 -16.98 2.66 -1.12
CA THR A 69 -15.68 3.30 -1.38
C THR A 69 -15.93 4.77 -1.68
N ALA A 70 -15.12 5.69 -1.14
CA ALA A 70 -15.23 7.10 -1.50
C ALA A 70 -14.82 7.29 -2.97
N SER A 71 -15.53 8.17 -3.69
CA SER A 71 -15.15 8.52 -5.05
C SER A 71 -13.80 9.25 -5.06
N VAL A 72 -13.03 9.09 -6.14
CA VAL A 72 -11.67 9.66 -6.25
C VAL A 72 -11.67 11.19 -6.17
N ASP A 73 -12.73 11.83 -6.65
CA ASP A 73 -12.93 13.28 -6.62
C ASP A 73 -13.56 13.80 -5.31
N GLY A 74 -13.89 12.89 -4.38
CA GLY A 74 -14.57 13.22 -3.13
C GLY A 74 -16.03 13.68 -3.28
N SER A 75 -16.62 13.55 -4.48
CA SER A 75 -18.01 13.94 -4.75
C SER A 75 -19.05 13.04 -4.09
N GLY A 76 -18.66 11.83 -3.64
CA GLY A 76 -19.58 10.95 -2.93
C GLY A 76 -19.01 9.59 -2.56
N VAL A 77 -19.91 8.62 -2.47
CA VAL A 77 -19.63 7.22 -2.13
C VAL A 77 -20.17 6.30 -3.22
N GLU A 78 -19.31 5.38 -3.65
CA GLU A 78 -19.61 4.33 -4.60
C GLU A 78 -19.94 3.04 -3.86
N ALA A 79 -20.88 2.26 -4.40
CA ALA A 79 -21.23 0.96 -3.84
C ALA A 79 -20.15 -0.09 -4.16
N GLY A 80 -19.80 -0.90 -3.16
CA GLY A 80 -18.85 -2.00 -3.29
C GLY A 80 -17.39 -1.59 -3.07
N LEU A 81 -16.48 -2.47 -3.51
CA LEU A 81 -15.03 -2.32 -3.43
C LEU A 81 -14.51 -1.80 -4.79
N ALA A 82 -14.50 -0.48 -4.96
CA ALA A 82 -14.09 0.17 -6.21
C ALA A 82 -12.56 0.36 -6.28
N TYR A 83 -11.81 -0.74 -6.09
CA TYR A 83 -10.35 -0.74 -6.12
C TYR A 83 -9.82 -1.64 -7.23
N ALA A 84 -8.74 -1.22 -7.88
CA ALA A 84 -7.96 -2.12 -8.73
C ALA A 84 -7.40 -3.29 -7.89
N PRO A 85 -7.68 -4.57 -8.26
CA PRO A 85 -7.16 -5.74 -7.56
C PRO A 85 -5.63 -5.79 -7.58
N LEU A 86 -5.00 -6.23 -6.48
CA LEU A 86 -3.56 -6.49 -6.48
C LEU A 86 -3.27 -7.96 -6.78
N TYR A 87 -4.07 -8.84 -6.19
CA TYR A 87 -4.04 -10.28 -6.40
C TYR A 87 -5.42 -10.79 -6.79
N TYR A 88 -5.42 -11.91 -7.50
CA TYR A 88 -6.59 -12.75 -7.72
C TYR A 88 -6.45 -14.05 -6.94
N VAL A 89 -7.51 -14.43 -6.23
CA VAL A 89 -7.65 -15.76 -5.63
C VAL A 89 -8.73 -16.52 -6.39
N ALA A 90 -8.35 -17.60 -7.07
CA ALA A 90 -9.27 -18.41 -7.86
C ALA A 90 -9.61 -19.72 -7.13
N VAL A 91 -10.91 -19.96 -6.95
CA VAL A 91 -11.46 -21.25 -6.52
C VAL A 91 -11.91 -22.01 -7.76
N CYS A 92 -11.21 -23.09 -8.09
CA CYS A 92 -11.46 -23.86 -9.32
C CYS A 92 -11.84 -25.30 -8.99
N SER A 93 -12.84 -25.83 -9.72
CA SER A 93 -13.36 -27.18 -9.52
C SER A 93 -13.81 -27.83 -10.83
N ARG A 94 -13.77 -29.16 -10.87
CA ARG A 94 -14.35 -29.99 -11.94
C ARG A 94 -15.82 -30.35 -11.69
N GLN A 95 -16.33 -30.00 -10.52
CA GLN A 95 -17.73 -30.13 -10.10
C GLN A 95 -18.27 -28.74 -9.73
N PRO A 96 -19.61 -28.53 -9.69
CA PRO A 96 -20.18 -27.26 -9.27
C PRO A 96 -19.59 -26.76 -7.94
N LEU A 97 -19.32 -25.46 -7.86
CA LEU A 97 -18.77 -24.86 -6.64
C LEU A 97 -19.83 -24.84 -5.51
N PRO A 98 -19.42 -24.93 -4.23
CA PRO A 98 -20.34 -24.86 -3.11
C PRO A 98 -21.11 -23.53 -3.08
N ALA A 99 -22.42 -23.59 -2.84
CA ALA A 99 -23.28 -22.40 -2.73
C ALA A 99 -22.88 -21.47 -1.57
N GLY A 100 -22.25 -22.01 -0.52
CA GLY A 100 -21.84 -21.26 0.68
C GLY A 100 -20.56 -20.43 0.53
N LEU A 101 -19.99 -20.31 -0.68
CA LEU A 101 -18.81 -19.47 -0.90
C LEU A 101 -19.17 -17.99 -0.66
N PRO A 102 -18.45 -17.28 0.23
CA PRO A 102 -18.81 -15.92 0.61
C PRO A 102 -18.66 -14.96 -0.56
N ALA A 103 -19.44 -13.88 -0.56
CA ALA A 103 -19.28 -12.76 -1.51
C ALA A 103 -18.03 -11.93 -1.18
N THR A 104 -17.76 -11.72 0.10
CA THR A 104 -16.60 -11.01 0.64
C THR A 104 -16.09 -11.70 1.89
N ALA A 105 -14.79 -11.60 2.17
CA ALA A 105 -14.17 -12.12 3.38
C ALA A 105 -13.22 -11.06 3.94
N TRP A 106 -13.36 -10.77 5.22
CA TRP A 106 -12.56 -9.77 5.92
C TRP A 106 -11.56 -10.50 6.80
N PHE A 107 -10.27 -10.18 6.64
CA PHE A 107 -9.21 -10.65 7.52
C PHE A 107 -8.71 -9.46 8.33
N GLY A 108 -8.75 -9.60 9.66
CA GLY A 108 -8.30 -8.57 10.59
C GLY A 108 -7.04 -9.01 11.33
N ASP A 109 -6.08 -8.09 11.45
CA ASP A 109 -4.99 -8.21 12.40
C ASP A 109 -5.45 -7.66 13.76
N LYS A 110 -5.73 -8.57 14.70
CA LYS A 110 -6.29 -8.22 16.01
C LYS A 110 -5.37 -7.32 16.84
N GLU A 111 -4.05 -7.42 16.63
CA GLU A 111 -3.07 -6.61 17.36
C GLU A 111 -2.83 -5.26 16.69
N GLU A 112 -3.43 -5.03 15.52
CA GLU A 112 -3.20 -3.84 14.71
C GLU A 112 -1.70 -3.60 14.46
N ALA A 113 -0.92 -4.67 14.31
CA ALA A 113 0.53 -4.62 14.19
C ALA A 113 0.97 -3.86 12.93
N VAL A 114 0.26 -4.06 11.81
CA VAL A 114 0.51 -3.31 10.56
C VAL A 114 0.27 -1.80 10.76
N TYR A 115 -0.82 -1.45 11.44
CA TYR A 115 -1.19 -0.05 11.69
C TYR A 115 -0.21 0.62 12.68
N THR A 116 0.15 -0.11 13.73
CA THR A 116 1.14 0.30 14.74
C THR A 116 2.50 0.55 14.10
N HIS A 117 2.94 -0.36 13.23
CA HIS A 117 4.19 -0.19 12.49
C HIS A 117 4.14 1.05 11.58
N TYR A 118 3.07 1.22 10.79
CA TYR A 118 2.88 2.39 9.94
C TYR A 118 2.97 3.70 10.72
N ASN A 119 2.25 3.82 11.85
CA ASN A 119 2.30 5.00 12.71
C ASN A 119 3.71 5.25 13.29
N GLY A 120 4.43 4.18 13.60
CA GLY A 120 5.83 4.23 14.01
C GLY A 120 6.73 4.84 12.92
N GLU A 121 6.60 4.39 11.68
CA GLU A 121 7.36 4.93 10.54
C GLU A 121 7.03 6.40 10.25
N VAL A 122 5.75 6.78 10.32
CA VAL A 122 5.33 8.19 10.19
C VAL A 122 6.01 9.06 11.25
N ARG A 123 6.01 8.62 12.51
CA ARG A 123 6.67 9.35 13.61
C ARG A 123 8.18 9.47 13.42
N LYS A 124 8.84 8.38 13.00
CA LYS A 124 10.28 8.41 12.69
C LYS A 124 10.59 9.41 11.57
N ASN A 125 9.77 9.42 10.51
CA ASN A 125 9.93 10.35 9.39
C ASN A 125 9.79 11.81 9.85
N MET A 126 8.76 12.14 10.64
CA MET A 126 8.59 13.48 11.21
C MET A 126 9.80 13.91 12.06
N ASN A 127 10.31 13.02 12.91
CA ASN A 127 11.47 13.29 13.74
C ASN A 127 12.74 13.51 12.90
N ALA A 128 12.94 12.70 11.85
CA ALA A 128 14.05 12.87 10.92
C ALA A 128 13.97 14.23 10.20
N GLY A 129 12.78 14.62 9.73
CA GLY A 129 12.55 15.93 9.11
C GLY A 129 12.89 17.10 10.04
N ALA A 130 12.46 17.04 11.30
CA ALA A 130 12.80 18.06 12.30
C ALA A 130 14.32 18.15 12.54
N ARG A 131 15.01 16.99 12.61
CA ARG A 131 16.46 16.96 12.80
C ARG A 131 17.22 17.49 11.58
N ILE A 132 16.75 17.21 10.37
CA ILE A 132 17.32 17.76 9.14
C ILE A 132 17.22 19.28 9.15
N ALA A 133 16.05 19.85 9.46
CA ALA A 133 15.86 21.29 9.52
C ALA A 133 16.78 21.97 10.57
N GLU A 134 16.96 21.34 11.73
CA GLU A 134 17.88 21.82 12.76
C GLU A 134 19.33 21.83 12.26
N LEU A 135 19.77 20.75 11.61
CA LEU A 135 21.12 20.64 11.06
C LEU A 135 21.36 21.63 9.92
N GLU A 136 20.37 21.85 9.05
CA GLU A 136 20.44 22.84 7.99
C GLU A 136 20.59 24.27 8.54
N ALA A 137 19.84 24.61 9.59
CA ALA A 137 19.95 25.91 10.26
C ALA A 137 21.34 26.11 10.91
N GLU A 138 21.92 25.06 11.50
CA GLU A 138 23.25 25.12 12.09
C GLU A 138 24.35 25.23 11.01
N ILE A 139 24.25 24.49 9.92
CA ILE A 139 25.18 24.60 8.78
C ILE A 139 25.17 26.03 8.24
N GLU A 140 24.00 26.64 8.10
CA GLU A 140 23.89 28.02 7.61
C GLU A 140 24.52 29.02 8.59
N ARG A 141 24.28 28.87 9.90
CA ARG A 141 24.92 29.67 10.94
C ARG A 141 26.46 29.57 10.89
N LEU A 142 26.99 28.36 10.73
CA LEU A 142 28.44 28.11 10.64
C LEU A 142 29.06 28.68 9.36
N ARG A 143 28.34 28.63 8.23
CA ARG A 143 28.77 29.26 6.98
C ARG A 143 28.87 30.77 7.13
N GLN A 144 27.87 31.40 7.74
CA GLN A 144 27.86 32.85 8.00
C GLN A 144 28.97 33.28 8.97
N SER A 145 29.27 32.49 10.00
CA SER A 145 30.36 32.79 10.94
C SER A 145 31.76 32.66 10.32
N THR A 146 31.93 31.73 9.38
CA THR A 146 33.20 31.53 8.67
C THR A 146 33.43 32.61 7.59
N ALA A 147 32.36 33.03 6.90
CA ALA A 147 32.41 34.10 5.90
C ALA A 147 32.68 35.49 6.50
N SER A 148 32.31 35.72 7.75
CA SER A 148 32.47 37.02 8.44
C SER A 148 33.81 37.20 9.16
N ARG A 149 34.71 36.21 9.12
CA ARG A 149 36.01 36.29 9.78
C ARG A 149 36.98 37.13 8.91
N PRO A 150 37.37 38.35 9.33
CA PRO A 150 38.24 39.19 8.50
C PRO A 150 39.61 38.53 8.34
N PRO A 151 40.32 38.74 7.21
CA PRO A 151 41.63 38.17 7.00
C PRO A 151 42.56 38.57 8.16
N SER A 152 43.26 37.58 8.71
CA SER A 152 44.06 37.73 9.91
C SER A 152 45.07 38.88 9.78
N ARG A 153 45.13 39.77 10.79
CA ARG A 153 46.06 40.91 10.83
C ARG A 153 47.54 40.48 10.77
N TRP A 154 47.83 39.19 10.97
CA TRP A 154 49.14 38.58 10.83
C TRP A 154 49.74 38.74 9.41
N LEU A 155 48.92 38.78 8.36
CA LEU A 155 49.40 39.02 6.99
C LEU A 155 49.88 40.47 6.74
N ARG A 156 49.58 41.43 7.64
CA ARG A 156 50.07 42.81 7.52
C ARG A 156 51.46 43.04 8.13
N TRP A 157 51.96 42.11 8.96
CA TRP A 157 53.27 42.26 9.62
C TRP A 157 54.43 41.69 8.79
N LEU A 158 54.16 40.86 7.77
CA LEU A 158 55.16 40.27 6.86
C LEU A 158 55.50 41.16 5.64
N ARG A 159 55.03 42.41 5.61
CA ARG A 159 55.27 43.38 4.51
C ARG A 159 55.99 44.67 4.95
N ARG A 160 56.70 44.65 6.08
CA ARG A 160 57.65 45.70 6.46
C ARG A 160 59.04 45.10 6.58
#